data_AF-A0A841GZQ4-F1
#
_entry.id   AF-A0A841GZQ4-F1
#
_cell.length_a   1.000
_cell.length_b   1.000
_cell.length_c   1.000
_cell.angle_alpha   90.00
_cell.angle_beta   90.00
_cell.angle_gamma   90.00
#
_symmetry.space_group_name_H-M   'P 1'
#
loop_
_entity.id
_entity.type
_entity.pdbx_description
1 polymer ?
#
loop_
_entity_poly.entity_id
_entity_poly.type
_entity_poly.pdbx_seq_one_letter_code
_entity_poly.pdbx_strand_id
1 'polypeptide(L)'
;MYLRRNLLWIDCIAGALAGATMLVLGGWLSELYGVPCGLLLFMGAANLLYAAYSFSLAARTRRSTNLILLLVLANLAWAAVCAGLAVVFRDSATPLGIAALAVEAVFVGALACLEWRWRNQLSTP
;
A
#
# COMPACT_ATOMS: atom_id res chain seq x y z
N MET A 1 -10.29 -12.30 -16.30
CA MET A 1 -11.54 -12.26 -15.50
C MET A 1 -11.30 -12.35 -13.99
N TYR A 2 -10.41 -13.23 -13.50
CA TYR A 2 -10.14 -13.42 -12.07
C TYR A 2 -9.47 -12.23 -11.35
N LEU A 3 -8.50 -11.55 -11.97
CA LEU A 3 -7.77 -10.43 -11.35
C LEU A 3 -8.69 -9.30 -10.87
N ARG A 4 -9.69 -8.95 -11.68
CA ARG A 4 -10.63 -7.85 -11.36
C ARG A 4 -11.48 -8.16 -10.13
N ARG A 5 -11.94 -9.41 -9.97
CA ARG A 5 -12.86 -9.80 -8.89
C ARG A 5 -12.16 -9.86 -7.53
N ASN A 6 -10.85 -10.11 -7.55
CA ASN A 6 -10.05 -10.30 -6.36
C ASN A 6 -9.12 -9.10 -6.09
N LEU A 7 -9.22 -8.00 -6.86
CA LEU A 7 -8.28 -6.88 -6.73
C LEU A 7 -8.28 -6.28 -5.32
N LEU A 8 -9.45 -6.03 -4.74
CA LEU A 8 -9.58 -5.53 -3.36
C LEU A 8 -9.03 -6.54 -2.32
N TRP A 9 -9.14 -7.83 -2.60
CA TRP A 9 -8.56 -8.87 -1.74
C TRP A 9 -7.04 -8.90 -1.84
N ILE A 10 -6.49 -8.75 -3.05
CA ILE A 10 -5.05 -8.66 -3.28
C ILE A 10 -4.51 -7.43 -2.56
N ASP A 11 -5.15 -6.28 -2.73
CA ASP A 11 -4.79 -5.01 -2.11
C ASP A 11 -4.80 -5.10 -0.58
N CYS A 12 -5.88 -5.60 0.03
CA CYS A 12 -5.94 -5.72 1.49
C CYS A 12 -4.94 -6.73 2.05
N ILE A 13 -4.71 -7.87 1.38
CA ILE A 13 -3.74 -8.87 1.81
C ILE A 13 -2.32 -8.32 1.68
N ALA A 14 -2.00 -7.63 0.57
CA ALA A 14 -0.70 -7.01 0.37
C ALA A 14 -0.43 -5.95 1.44
N GLY A 15 -1.37 -5.04 1.69
CA GLY A 15 -1.25 -4.05 2.75
C GLY A 15 -1.13 -4.67 4.15
N ALA A 16 -1.89 -5.74 4.43
CA ALA A 16 -1.82 -6.43 5.72
C ALA A 16 -0.46 -7.11 5.94
N LEU A 17 0.08 -7.77 4.90
CA LEU A 17 1.39 -8.41 4.95
C LEU A 17 2.51 -7.38 5.08
N ALA A 18 2.50 -6.33 4.26
CA ALA A 18 3.47 -5.24 4.36
C ALA A 18 3.44 -4.60 5.75
N GLY A 19 2.24 -4.30 6.26
CA GLY A 19 2.02 -3.73 7.57
C GLY A 19 2.54 -4.61 8.71
N ALA A 20 2.16 -5.89 8.71
CA ALA A 20 2.61 -6.86 9.70
C ALA A 20 4.12 -7.08 9.65
N THR A 21 4.70 -7.20 8.45
CA THR A 21 6.14 -7.35 8.26
C THR A 21 6.90 -6.15 8.83
N MET A 22 6.47 -4.91 8.57
CA MET A 22 7.13 -3.71 9.09
C MET A 22 6.98 -3.57 10.61
N LEU A 23 5.85 -3.97 11.20
CA LEU A 23 5.65 -3.91 12.65
C LEU A 23 6.43 -5.00 13.40
N VAL A 24 6.47 -6.23 12.87
CA VAL A 24 7.12 -7.37 13.51
C VAL A 24 8.64 -7.34 13.29
N LEU A 25 9.08 -7.02 12.07
CA LEU A 25 10.49 -7.05 11.68
C LEU A 25 11.12 -5.66 11.57
N GLY A 26 10.44 -4.60 12.04
CA GLY A 26 10.87 -3.21 11.84
C GLY A 26 12.27 -2.88 12.33
N GLY A 27 12.73 -3.48 13.44
CA GLY A 27 14.10 -3.31 13.93
C GLY A 27 15.14 -3.90 12.95
N TRP A 28 14.95 -5.15 12.56
CA TRP A 28 15.83 -5.83 11.60
C TRP A 28 15.80 -5.17 10.21
N LEU A 29 14.62 -4.77 9.74
CA LEU A 29 14.46 -4.05 8.49
C LEU A 29 15.11 -2.66 8.53
N SER A 30 15.11 -1.99 9.69
CA SER A 30 15.75 -0.68 9.86
C SER A 30 17.26 -0.78 9.59
N GLU A 31 17.91 -1.82 10.12
CA GLU A 31 19.32 -2.10 9.87
C GLU A 31 19.58 -2.47 8.39
N LEU A 32 18.73 -3.35 7.82
CA LEU A 32 18.89 -3.80 6.43
C LEU A 32 18.68 -2.67 5.40
N TYR A 33 17.69 -1.80 5.64
CA TYR A 33 17.30 -0.74 4.70
C TYR A 33 18.02 0.58 4.98
N GLY A 34 18.65 0.75 6.14
CA GLY A 34 19.28 2.02 6.51
C GLY A 34 18.27 3.15 6.67
N VAL A 35 17.04 2.82 7.09
CA VAL A 35 15.97 3.81 7.36
C VAL A 35 15.57 3.74 8.83
N PRO A 36 15.10 4.84 9.45
CA PRO A 36 14.74 4.85 10.86
C PRO A 36 13.66 3.82 11.20
N CYS A 37 13.84 3.05 12.28
CA CYS A 37 12.85 2.07 12.74
C CYS A 37 11.48 2.71 12.98
N GLY A 38 11.43 3.91 13.56
CA GLY A 38 10.18 4.66 13.77
C GLY A 38 9.41 4.95 12.47
N LEU A 39 10.11 5.17 11.35
CA LEU A 39 9.49 5.33 10.03
C LEU A 39 8.86 4.02 9.56
N LEU A 40 9.56 2.89 9.70
CA LEU A 40 9.03 1.57 9.35
C LEU A 40 7.81 1.22 10.19
N LEU A 41 7.83 1.49 11.50
CA LEU A 41 6.67 1.26 12.37
C LEU A 41 5.47 2.13 11.95
N PHE A 42 5.71 3.40 11.63
CA PHE A 42 4.67 4.29 11.11
C PHE A 42 4.09 3.77 9.79
N MET A 43 4.94 3.40 8.83
CA MET A 43 4.52 2.81 7.56
C MET A 43 3.73 1.51 7.78
N GLY A 44 4.18 0.68 8.72
CA GLY A 44 3.50 -0.56 9.07
C GLY A 44 2.09 -0.33 9.62
N ALA A 45 1.94 0.61 10.55
CA ALA A 45 0.65 1.00 11.11
C ALA A 45 -0.28 1.60 10.04
N ALA A 46 0.25 2.47 9.16
CA ALA A 46 -0.50 3.05 8.05
C ALA A 46 -1.01 1.95 7.08
N ASN A 47 -0.14 1.00 6.71
CA ASN A 47 -0.50 -0.13 5.86
C ASN A 47 -1.55 -1.05 6.48
N LEU A 48 -1.50 -1.31 7.81
CA LEU A 48 -2.55 -2.06 8.49
C LEU A 48 -3.89 -1.31 8.54
N LEU A 49 -3.88 -0.01 8.80
CA LEU A 49 -5.10 0.80 8.80
C LEU A 49 -5.73 0.83 7.41
N TYR A 50 -4.91 1.01 6.38
CA TYR A 50 -5.32 0.94 4.99
C TYR A 50 -5.89 -0.45 4.66
N ALA A 51 -5.20 -1.53 5.02
CA ALA A 51 -5.63 -2.90 4.79
C ALA A 51 -6.97 -3.21 5.47
N ALA A 52 -7.19 -2.71 6.69
CA ALA A 52 -8.46 -2.86 7.38
C ALA A 52 -9.61 -2.16 6.61
N TYR A 53 -9.36 -0.97 6.07
CA TYR A 53 -10.33 -0.27 5.23
C TYR A 53 -10.62 -1.05 3.93
N SER A 54 -9.57 -1.46 3.20
CA SER A 54 -9.70 -2.23 1.94
C SER A 54 -10.41 -3.58 2.17
N PHE A 55 -10.08 -4.28 3.25
CA PHE A 55 -10.75 -5.52 3.67
C PHE A 55 -12.23 -5.28 3.98
N SER A 56 -12.55 -4.20 4.69
CA SER A 56 -13.95 -3.84 4.98
C SER A 56 -14.74 -3.63 3.69
N LEU A 57 -14.12 -3.13 2.62
CA LEU A 57 -14.76 -2.92 1.33
C LEU A 57 -14.85 -4.23 0.53
N ALA A 58 -13.82 -5.06 0.59
CA ALA A 58 -13.80 -6.39 -0.01
C ALA A 58 -14.93 -7.29 0.54
N ALA A 59 -15.20 -7.20 1.85
CA ALA A 59 -16.26 -7.96 2.53
C ALA A 59 -17.68 -7.42 2.31
N ARG A 60 -17.86 -6.20 1.81
CA ARG A 60 -19.19 -5.61 1.57
C ARG A 60 -19.88 -6.21 0.35
N THR A 61 -21.18 -6.46 0.50
CA THR A 61 -22.08 -6.85 -0.60
C THR A 61 -22.38 -5.69 -1.55
N ARG A 62 -22.56 -4.48 -1.01
CA ARG A 62 -22.76 -3.24 -1.77
C ARG A 62 -21.57 -2.31 -1.61
N ARG A 63 -20.99 -1.90 -2.73
CA ARG A 63 -19.77 -1.08 -2.77
C ARG A 63 -20.05 0.18 -3.56
N SER A 64 -20.00 1.34 -2.90
CA SER A 64 -20.17 2.61 -3.57
C SER A 64 -18.91 2.98 -4.36
N THR A 65 -19.09 3.66 -5.49
CA THR A 65 -17.97 4.16 -6.30
C THR A 65 -17.09 5.14 -5.52
N ASN A 66 -17.68 5.93 -4.61
CA ASN A 66 -16.94 6.88 -3.78
C ASN A 66 -15.94 6.19 -2.84
N LEU A 67 -16.29 5.03 -2.28
CA LEU A 67 -15.38 4.27 -1.42
C LEU A 67 -14.20 3.66 -2.20
N ILE A 68 -14.46 3.24 -3.45
CA ILE A 68 -13.40 2.78 -4.36
C ILE A 68 -12.48 3.94 -4.77
N LEU A 69 -13.05 5.11 -5.04
CA LEU A 69 -12.26 6.32 -5.32
C LEU A 69 -11.38 6.71 -4.14
N LEU A 70 -11.87 6.56 -2.91
CA LEU A 70 -11.05 6.79 -1.72
C LEU A 70 -9.85 5.84 -1.64
N LEU A 71 -10.00 4.56 -2.01
CA LEU A 71 -8.86 3.63 -2.12
C LEU A 71 -7.84 4.10 -3.15
N VAL A 72 -8.31 4.45 -4.35
CA VAL A 72 -7.44 4.95 -5.42
C VAL A 72 -6.63 6.16 -4.95
N LEU A 73 -7.29 7.13 -4.29
CA LEU A 73 -6.61 8.33 -3.79
C LEU A 73 -5.63 8.01 -2.67
N ALA A 74 -5.97 7.10 -1.76
CA ALA A 74 -5.07 6.65 -0.71
C ALA A 74 -3.82 5.95 -1.28
N ASN A 75 -3.99 5.04 -2.24
CA ASN A 75 -2.88 4.38 -2.93
C ASN A 75 -2.01 5.37 -3.71
N LEU A 76 -2.59 6.35 -4.41
CA LEU A 76 -1.84 7.40 -5.10
C LEU A 76 -1.05 8.29 -4.13
N ALA A 77 -1.67 8.68 -3.02
CA ALA A 77 -1.00 9.47 -1.99
C ALA A 77 0.16 8.67 -1.37
N TRP A 78 -0.05 7.39 -1.09
CA TRP A 78 1.00 6.52 -0.56
C TRP A 78 2.13 6.30 -1.55
N ALA A 79 1.83 6.11 -2.84
CA ALA A 79 2.84 6.03 -3.89
C ALA A 79 3.73 7.29 -3.91
N ALA A 80 3.12 8.47 -3.80
CA ALA A 80 3.85 9.73 -3.74
C ALA A 80 4.71 9.85 -2.47
N VAL A 81 4.20 9.39 -1.33
CA VAL A 81 4.97 9.33 -0.06
C VAL A 81 6.18 8.41 -0.22
N CYS A 82 6.00 7.18 -0.71
CA CYS A 82 7.09 6.23 -0.90
C CYS A 82 8.14 6.74 -1.88
N ALA A 83 7.72 7.34 -3.00
CA ALA A 83 8.62 7.98 -3.96
C ALA A 83 9.37 9.16 -3.33
N GLY A 84 8.68 10.01 -2.55
CA GLY A 84 9.28 11.11 -1.81
C GLY A 84 10.30 10.63 -0.78
N LEU A 85 9.99 9.58 -0.02
CA LEU A 85 10.92 8.96 0.93
C LEU A 85 12.14 8.38 0.21
N ALA A 86 11.99 7.74 -0.94
CA ALA A 86 13.13 7.26 -1.73
C ALA A 86 14.06 8.42 -2.15
N VAL A 87 13.52 9.59 -2.46
CA VAL A 87 14.32 10.79 -2.76
C VAL A 87 14.98 11.36 -1.50
N VAL A 88 14.25 11.44 -0.39
CA VAL A 88 14.76 11.98 0.90
C VAL A 88 15.90 11.13 1.44
N PHE A 89 15.79 9.81 1.36
CA PHE A 89 16.77 8.87 1.92
C PHE A 89 17.83 8.41 0.91
N ARG A 90 17.86 8.97 -0.31
CA ARG A 90 18.71 8.51 -1.43
C ARG A 90 20.19 8.34 -1.09
N ASP A 91 20.73 9.19 -0.21
CA ASP A 91 22.15 9.22 0.14
C ASP A 91 22.44 8.53 1.48
N SER A 92 21.42 8.21 2.27
CA SER A 92 21.55 7.66 3.64
C SER A 92 21.05 6.24 3.79
N ALA A 93 20.05 5.82 3.01
CA ALA A 93 19.53 4.46 3.01
C ALA A 93 20.41 3.53 2.19
N THR A 94 20.30 2.23 2.45
CA THR A 94 20.97 1.22 1.63
C THR A 94 20.30 1.14 0.25
N PRO A 95 20.99 0.62 -0.78
CA PRO A 95 20.38 0.38 -2.09
C PRO A 95 19.12 -0.50 -2.00
N LEU A 96 19.09 -1.44 -1.05
CA LEU A 96 17.91 -2.26 -0.77
C LEU A 96 16.76 -1.45 -0.19
N GLY A 97 17.03 -0.52 0.73
CA GLY A 97 16.00 0.38 1.28
C GLY A 97 15.38 1.28 0.22
N ILE A 98 16.21 1.84 -0.67
CA ILE A 98 15.73 2.65 -1.81
C ILE A 98 14.92 1.79 -2.78
N ALA A 99 15.41 0.59 -3.13
CA ALA A 99 14.68 -0.33 -3.98
C ALA A 99 13.33 -0.74 -3.36
N ALA A 100 13.28 -1.00 -2.06
CA ALA A 100 12.04 -1.33 -1.35
C ALA A 100 11.03 -0.19 -1.41
N LEU A 101 11.44 1.05 -1.15
CA LEU A 101 10.56 2.23 -1.26
C LEU A 101 10.08 2.46 -2.70
N ALA A 102 10.94 2.28 -3.70
CA ALA A 102 10.58 2.41 -5.11
C ALA A 102 9.62 1.30 -5.56
N VAL A 103 9.85 0.05 -5.15
CA VAL A 103 8.96 -1.08 -5.43
C VAL A 103 7.59 -0.85 -4.79
N GLU A 104 7.54 -0.42 -3.53
CA GLU A 104 6.29 -0.07 -2.86
C GLU A 104 5.53 1.02 -3.63
N ALA A 105 6.21 2.11 -4.03
CA ALA A 105 5.62 3.21 -4.78
C ALA A 105 5.02 2.73 -6.13
N VAL A 106 5.77 1.91 -6.87
CA VAL A 106 5.30 1.36 -8.15
C VAL A 106 4.13 0.39 -7.94
N PHE A 107 4.21 -0.45 -6.91
CA PHE A 107 3.19 -1.45 -6.62
C PHE A 107 1.84 -0.80 -6.26
N VAL A 108 1.83 0.11 -5.29
CA VAL A 108 0.58 0.79 -4.86
C VAL A 108 0.08 1.77 -5.92
N GLY A 109 0.98 2.41 -6.68
CA GLY A 109 0.61 3.22 -7.84
C GLY A 109 -0.05 2.41 -8.95
N ALA A 110 0.46 1.20 -9.24
CA ALA A 110 -0.15 0.28 -10.18
C ALA A 110 -1.53 -0.20 -9.70
N LEU A 111 -1.68 -0.51 -8.41
CA LEU A 111 -2.97 -0.83 -7.81
C LEU A 111 -3.98 0.30 -7.99
N ALA A 112 -3.61 1.55 -7.65
CA ALA A 112 -4.47 2.71 -7.89
C ALA A 112 -4.92 2.83 -9.35
N CYS A 113 -4.01 2.61 -10.31
CA CYS A 113 -4.35 2.67 -11.73
C CYS A 113 -5.36 1.59 -12.13
N LEU A 114 -5.19 0.37 -11.62
CA LEU A 114 -6.10 -0.75 -11.88
C LEU A 114 -7.46 -0.54 -11.22
N GLU A 115 -7.48 -0.07 -9.98
CA GLU A 115 -8.68 0.26 -9.22
C GLU A 115 -9.49 1.37 -9.91
N TRP A 116 -8.82 2.43 -10.36
CA TRP A 116 -9.46 3.50 -11.13
C TRP A 116 -10.05 3.00 -12.44
N ARG A 117 -9.28 2.18 -13.18
CA ARG A 117 -9.70 1.62 -14.47
C ARG A 117 -10.94 0.74 -14.34
N TRP A 118 -11.02 -0.04 -13.26
CA TRP A 118 -12.13 -0.98 -13.03
C TRP A 118 -13.15 -0.50 -11.99
N ARG A 119 -13.10 0.76 -11.57
CA ARG A 119 -13.94 1.32 -10.48
C ARG A 119 -15.43 0.99 -10.61
N ASN A 120 -16.00 1.11 -11.81
CA ASN A 120 -17.42 0.83 -12.07
C ASN A 120 -17.79 -0.65 -11.90
N GLN A 121 -16.81 -1.54 -12.09
CA GLN A 121 -16.99 -2.99 -11.99
C GLN A 121 -16.64 -3.51 -10.58
N LEU A 122 -15.89 -2.72 -9.81
CA LEU A 122 -15.60 -2.97 -8.40
C LEU A 122 -16.75 -2.44 -7.52
N SER A 123 -17.41 -1.36 -7.93
CA SER A 123 -18.65 -0.90 -7.33
C SER A 123 -19.81 -1.84 -7.65
N THR A 124 -20.68 -2.06 -6.67
CA THR A 124 -21.92 -2.82 -6.84
C THR A 124 -23.10 -1.94 -6.45
N PRO A 125 -24.20 -1.94 -7.22
CA PRO A 125 -25.41 -1.17 -6.92
C PRO A 125 -26.08 -1.59 -5.59
#